data_AF-A0AAF0UZ74-F1
#
_entry.id   AF-A0AAF0UZ74-F1
#
_cell.length_a   1.000
_cell.length_b   1.000
_cell.length_c   1.000
_cell.angle_alpha   90.00
_cell.angle_beta   90.00
_cell.angle_gamma   90.00
#
_symmetry.space_group_name_H-M   'P 1'
#
loop_
_entity.id
_entity.type
_entity.pdbx_description
1 polymer ?
#
loop_
_entity_poly.entity_id
_entity_poly.type
_entity_poly.pdbx_seq_one_letter_code
_entity_poly.pdbx_strand_id
1 'polypeptide(L)'
;MCTFGLLILRLFVMWQITKKGFLRDIIGRPLMTLASDSNPWWSVFNEAVTRAGGKLSKPEILASTTDARFMRRLGIPTFGFSPMKNTPILLHDHNENLKDTVYLEGIKVYECIIKSLSSFEGSYEH
;
A
#
# COMPACT_ATOMS: atom_id res chain seq x y z
N MET A 1 38.97 -37.08 22.06
CA MET A 1 40.18 -36.31 21.71
C MET A 1 40.36 -36.50 20.20
N CYS A 2 40.33 -35.52 19.32
CA CYS A 2 40.70 -34.11 19.41
C CYS A 2 39.57 -33.16 18.97
N THR A 3 39.47 -32.09 19.72
CA THR A 3 38.78 -30.83 19.44
C THR A 3 39.46 -30.05 18.31
N PHE A 4 38.70 -29.55 17.34
CA PHE A 4 39.03 -28.32 16.63
C PHE A 4 37.86 -27.36 16.76
N GLY A 5 38.06 -26.32 17.58
CA GLY A 5 37.11 -25.24 17.75
C GLY A 5 37.01 -24.45 16.45
N LEU A 6 35.81 -24.40 15.88
CA LEU A 6 35.50 -23.45 14.83
C LEU A 6 35.14 -22.12 15.50
N LEU A 7 36.11 -21.21 15.42
CA LEU A 7 36.04 -19.82 15.82
C LEU A 7 34.75 -19.17 15.28
N ILE A 8 33.81 -18.87 16.18
CA ILE A 8 32.72 -17.94 15.92
C ILE A 8 33.35 -16.56 15.73
N LEU A 9 33.67 -16.19 14.48
CA LEU A 9 33.91 -14.81 14.11
C LEU A 9 32.69 -14.31 13.33
N ARG A 10 31.98 -13.37 13.96
CA ARG A 10 30.84 -12.63 13.42
C ARG A 10 31.10 -12.16 11.98
N LEU A 11 30.51 -12.85 11.02
CA LEU A 11 30.23 -12.28 9.69
C LEU A 11 29.05 -11.31 9.84
N PHE A 12 29.35 -10.10 10.29
CA PHE A 12 28.46 -8.95 10.12
C PHE A 12 28.52 -8.55 8.64
N VAL A 13 27.88 -9.35 7.78
CA VAL A 13 27.63 -8.91 6.40
C VAL A 13 26.53 -7.86 6.50
N MET A 14 26.96 -6.60 6.58
CA MET A 14 26.11 -5.44 6.36
C MET A 14 25.66 -5.50 4.91
N TRP A 15 24.48 -6.05 4.65
CA TRP A 15 23.86 -5.97 3.33
C TRP A 15 23.72 -4.49 2.96
N GLN A 16 24.48 -4.04 1.97
CA GLN A 16 24.25 -2.76 1.31
C GLN A 16 22.94 -2.91 0.52
N ILE A 17 21.87 -2.25 0.98
CA ILE A 17 20.63 -2.18 0.21
C ILE A 17 20.89 -1.28 -0.99
N THR A 18 21.19 -1.88 -2.13
CA THR A 18 21.31 -1.14 -3.40
C THR A 18 19.92 -0.75 -3.87
N LYS A 19 19.62 0.57 -3.84
CA LYS A 19 18.34 1.07 -4.36
C LYS A 19 18.29 0.87 -5.88
N LYS A 20 17.50 -0.09 -6.33
CA LYS A 20 17.31 -0.40 -7.76
C LYS A 20 15.96 0.17 -8.21
N GLY A 21 15.96 1.31 -8.89
CA GLY A 21 14.75 1.92 -9.48
C GLY A 21 14.64 3.43 -9.31
N PHE A 22 13.63 4.01 -9.97
CA PHE A 22 13.31 5.44 -9.87
C PHE A 22 12.68 5.71 -8.49
N LEU A 23 13.23 6.68 -7.74
CA LEU A 23 12.66 7.15 -6.47
C LEU A 23 11.84 8.44 -6.63
N ARG A 24 11.81 8.96 -7.85
CA ARG A 24 11.16 10.22 -8.21
C ARG A 24 10.27 10.02 -9.42
N ASP A 25 9.24 10.85 -9.52
CA ASP A 25 8.38 10.93 -10.70
C ASP A 25 9.11 11.62 -11.88
N ILE A 26 8.42 11.79 -13.01
CA ILE A 26 8.98 12.44 -14.21
C ILE A 26 9.33 13.93 -14.00
N ILE A 27 8.86 14.57 -12.94
CA ILE A 27 9.07 15.99 -12.60
C ILE A 27 10.11 16.14 -11.46
N GLY A 28 10.54 15.04 -10.84
CA GLY A 28 11.53 15.01 -9.77
C GLY A 28 10.96 14.99 -8.35
N ARG A 29 9.63 14.88 -8.18
CA ARG A 29 8.98 14.76 -6.86
C ARG A 29 9.14 13.34 -6.30
N PRO A 30 9.02 13.13 -4.97
CA PRO A 30 9.07 11.79 -4.40
C PRO A 30 8.01 10.86 -5.00
N LEU A 31 8.39 9.64 -5.38
CA LEU A 31 7.47 8.68 -6.01
C LEU A 31 6.40 8.12 -5.05
N MET A 32 6.66 8.17 -3.74
CA MET A 32 5.76 7.63 -2.73
C MET A 32 4.54 8.52 -2.55
N THR A 33 3.35 7.92 -2.60
CA THR A 33 2.12 8.58 -2.16
C THR A 33 2.04 8.55 -0.63
N LEU A 34 2.00 9.72 0.00
CA LEU A 34 1.91 9.83 1.45
C LEU A 34 0.52 9.41 1.95
N ALA A 35 0.51 8.56 2.97
CA ALA A 35 -0.70 8.12 3.69
C ALA A 35 -0.78 8.82 5.06
N SER A 36 -0.78 10.15 5.03
CA SER A 36 -0.81 11.03 6.19
C SER A 36 -1.70 12.24 5.89
N ASP A 37 -2.09 12.98 6.93
CA ASP A 37 -3.01 14.13 6.80
C ASP A 37 -2.44 15.30 5.96
N SER A 38 -1.13 15.28 5.68
CA SER A 38 -0.51 16.18 4.70
C SER A 38 -0.92 15.91 3.25
N ASN A 39 -1.50 14.74 2.98
CA ASN A 39 -2.08 14.42 1.68
C ASN A 39 -3.61 14.50 1.79
N PRO A 40 -4.27 15.52 1.21
CA PRO A 40 -5.71 15.68 1.35
C PRO A 40 -6.50 14.47 0.80
N TRP A 41 -5.97 13.80 -0.23
CA TRP A 41 -6.56 12.58 -0.78
C TRP A 41 -6.57 11.43 0.22
N TRP A 42 -5.59 11.38 1.12
CA TRP A 42 -5.54 10.38 2.19
C TRP A 42 -6.67 10.61 3.20
N SER A 43 -6.87 11.85 3.63
CA SER A 43 -7.91 12.19 4.61
C SER A 43 -9.31 11.87 4.06
N VAL A 44 -9.61 12.30 2.83
CA VAL A 44 -10.90 11.99 2.16
C VAL A 44 -11.12 10.48 2.02
N PHE A 45 -10.08 9.76 1.62
CA PHE A 45 -10.14 8.31 1.49
C PHE A 45 -10.40 7.61 2.84
N ASN A 46 -9.68 8.00 3.88
CA ASN A 46 -9.81 7.43 5.22
C ASN A 46 -11.20 7.70 5.82
N GLU A 47 -11.70 8.92 5.67
CA GLU A 47 -13.06 9.27 6.09
C GLU A 47 -14.12 8.48 5.32
N ALA A 48 -13.96 8.29 4.01
CA ALA A 48 -14.89 7.52 3.20
C ALA A 48 -14.98 6.05 3.63
N VAL A 49 -13.83 5.43 3.91
CA VAL A 49 -13.76 4.06 4.44
C VAL A 49 -14.41 3.97 5.82
N THR A 50 -14.14 4.94 6.69
CA THR A 50 -14.72 5.00 8.04
C THR A 50 -16.24 5.15 7.98
N ARG A 51 -16.74 6.02 7.09
CA ARG A 51 -18.18 6.24 6.87
C ARG A 51 -18.91 5.00 6.36
N ALA A 52 -18.23 4.17 5.57
CA ALA A 52 -18.75 2.88 5.13
C ALA A 52 -18.75 1.80 6.23
N GLY A 53 -18.40 2.15 7.48
CA GLY A 53 -18.30 1.23 8.60
C GLY A 53 -17.03 0.37 8.57
N GLY A 54 -16.06 0.73 7.72
CA GLY A 54 -14.75 0.09 7.65
C GLY A 54 -13.75 0.70 8.64
N LYS A 55 -12.62 0.01 8.83
CA LYS A 55 -11.46 0.53 9.54
C LYS A 55 -10.21 0.21 8.72
N LEU A 56 -9.41 1.22 8.40
CA LEU A 56 -8.14 1.00 7.73
C LEU A 56 -7.14 0.32 8.67
N SER A 57 -6.41 -0.65 8.13
CA SER A 57 -5.19 -1.17 8.75
C SER A 57 -4.07 -0.13 8.66
N LYS A 58 -2.96 -0.39 9.34
CA LYS A 58 -1.75 0.43 9.20
C LYS A 58 -1.35 0.46 7.71
N PRO A 59 -1.04 1.64 7.15
CA PRO A 59 -0.52 1.72 5.78
C PRO A 59 0.76 0.89 5.64
N GLU A 60 0.79 0.04 4.62
CA GLU A 60 1.92 -0.85 4.35
C GLU A 60 2.51 -0.56 2.98
N ILE A 61 3.83 -0.71 2.88
CA ILE A 61 4.53 -0.67 1.59
C ILE A 61 4.48 -2.09 1.02
N LEU A 62 3.68 -2.28 -0.03
CA LEU A 62 3.68 -3.51 -0.78
C LEU A 62 5.03 -3.68 -1.49
N ALA A 63 5.74 -4.76 -1.18
CA ALA A 63 6.96 -5.15 -1.89
C ALA A 63 6.67 -5.72 -3.30
N SER A 64 5.40 -5.95 -3.62
CA SER A 64 4.96 -6.48 -4.91
C SER A 64 4.89 -5.40 -6.00
N THR A 65 4.86 -5.83 -7.26
CA THR A 65 4.69 -4.96 -8.41
C THR A 65 3.20 -4.73 -8.67
N THR A 66 2.76 -3.48 -8.60
CA THR A 66 1.38 -3.07 -8.90
C THR A 66 1.37 -1.95 -9.94
N ASP A 67 0.23 -1.71 -10.57
CA ASP A 67 0.07 -0.62 -11.56
C ASP A 67 0.27 0.77 -10.96
N ALA A 68 0.17 0.90 -9.62
CA ALA A 68 0.46 2.12 -8.90
C ALA A 68 1.87 2.67 -9.18
N ARG A 69 2.84 1.81 -9.56
CA ARG A 69 4.19 2.25 -9.94
C ARG A 69 4.18 3.16 -11.18
N PHE A 70 3.27 2.91 -12.13
CA PHE A 70 3.17 3.70 -13.36
C PHE A 70 2.44 5.02 -13.10
N MET A 71 1.34 4.96 -12.35
CA MET A 71 0.57 6.15 -11.98
C MET A 71 1.40 7.13 -11.15
N ARG A 72 2.12 6.63 -10.13
CA ARG A 72 3.03 7.44 -9.32
C ARG A 72 4.17 8.05 -10.14
N ARG A 73 4.67 7.35 -11.17
CA ARG A 73 5.71 7.88 -12.07
C ARG A 73 5.20 9.08 -12.87
N LEU A 74 3.91 9.13 -13.18
CA LEU A 74 3.25 10.27 -13.80
C LEU A 74 2.91 11.40 -12.80
N GLY A 75 3.28 11.26 -11.52
CA GLY A 75 2.97 12.23 -10.47
C GLY A 75 1.55 12.12 -9.92
N ILE A 76 0.81 11.04 -10.23
CA ILE A 76 -0.56 10.84 -9.77
C ILE A 76 -0.54 10.11 -8.40
N PRO A 77 -1.07 10.72 -7.32
CA PRO A 77 -1.22 10.06 -6.02
C PRO A 77 -2.05 8.77 -6.17
N THR A 78 -1.55 7.64 -5.66
CA THR A 78 -2.22 6.33 -5.81
C THR A 78 -2.13 5.52 -4.52
N PHE A 79 -3.26 4.99 -4.07
CA PHE A 79 -3.36 4.04 -2.96
C PHE A 79 -3.78 2.66 -3.48
N GLY A 80 -3.14 1.60 -2.98
CA GLY A 80 -3.63 0.24 -3.16
C GLY A 80 -4.54 -0.11 -1.99
N PHE A 81 -5.76 -0.56 -2.28
CA PHE A 81 -6.74 -0.89 -1.26
C PHE A 81 -7.63 -2.04 -1.71
N SER A 82 -7.93 -2.95 -0.78
CA SER A 82 -8.90 -4.01 -0.98
C SER A 82 -9.75 -4.12 0.28
N PRO A 83 -11.09 -3.96 0.22
CA PRO A 83 -11.98 -4.03 1.38
C PRO A 83 -12.26 -5.48 1.82
N MET A 84 -11.19 -6.25 2.10
CA MET A 84 -11.26 -7.66 2.46
C MET A 84 -11.06 -7.87 3.96
N LYS A 85 -12.02 -7.41 4.77
CA LYS A 85 -11.92 -7.52 6.24
C LYS A 85 -11.96 -8.99 6.67
N ASN A 86 -11.16 -9.35 7.67
CA ASN A 86 -11.13 -10.69 8.27
C ASN A 86 -10.98 -11.84 7.25
N THR A 87 -10.25 -11.60 6.16
CA THR A 87 -10.01 -12.58 5.09
C THR A 87 -8.55 -13.04 5.16
N PRO A 88 -8.25 -14.35 5.05
CA PRO A 88 -6.87 -14.83 4.96
C PRO A 88 -6.18 -14.27 3.72
N ILE A 89 -4.86 -14.10 3.78
CA ILE A 89 -4.06 -13.70 2.61
C ILE A 89 -3.88 -14.95 1.75
N LEU A 90 -4.62 -15.03 0.64
CA LEU A 90 -4.60 -16.15 -0.30
C LEU A 90 -4.06 -15.76 -1.69
N LEU A 91 -3.49 -14.56 -1.82
CA LEU A 91 -2.99 -14.05 -3.10
C LEU A 91 -1.96 -15.03 -3.67
N HIS A 92 -2.29 -15.63 -4.83
CA HIS A 92 -1.47 -16.64 -5.53
C HIS A 92 -1.35 -18.00 -4.83
N ASP A 93 -2.23 -18.32 -3.88
CA ASP A 93 -2.29 -19.66 -3.27
C ASP A 93 -3.35 -20.56 -3.94
N HIS A 94 -3.30 -21.84 -3.63
CA HIS A 94 -4.29 -22.82 -4.04
C HIS A 94 -5.63 -22.51 -3.37
N ASN A 95 -6.72 -22.65 -4.13
CA ASN A 95 -8.09 -22.35 -3.65
C ASN A 95 -8.26 -20.91 -3.16
N GLU A 96 -7.58 -19.94 -3.78
CA GLU A 96 -7.84 -18.51 -3.59
C GLU A 96 -9.36 -18.23 -3.68
N ASN A 97 -9.93 -17.71 -2.59
CA ASN A 97 -11.36 -17.43 -2.49
C ASN A 97 -11.64 -16.19 -1.64
N LEU A 98 -12.84 -15.66 -1.82
CA LEU A 98 -13.37 -14.57 -1.03
C LEU A 98 -14.84 -14.88 -0.69
N LYS A 99 -15.22 -14.67 0.57
CA LYS A 99 -16.60 -14.85 1.00
C LYS A 99 -17.51 -13.82 0.30
N ASP A 100 -18.63 -14.27 -0.23
CA ASP A 100 -19.65 -13.46 -0.90
C ASP A 100 -20.08 -12.23 -0.08
N THR A 101 -20.29 -12.39 1.23
CA THR A 101 -20.64 -11.28 2.12
C THR A 101 -19.55 -10.21 2.16
N VAL A 102 -18.27 -10.61 2.16
CA VAL A 102 -17.14 -9.66 2.17
C VAL A 102 -17.04 -8.95 0.83
N TYR A 103 -17.25 -9.66 -0.27
CA TYR A 103 -17.32 -9.06 -1.60
C TYR A 103 -18.43 -8.00 -1.71
N LEU A 104 -19.65 -8.33 -1.28
CA LEU A 104 -20.80 -7.42 -1.31
C LEU A 104 -20.63 -6.22 -0.36
N GLU A 105 -20.02 -6.41 0.80
CA GLU A 105 -19.64 -5.29 1.68
C GLU A 105 -18.57 -4.41 1.04
N GLY A 106 -17.62 -5.01 0.32
CA GLY A 106 -16.59 -4.30 -0.42
C GLY A 106 -17.16 -3.35 -1.47
N ILE A 107 -18.23 -3.75 -2.16
CA ILE A 107 -18.96 -2.89 -3.11
C ILE A 107 -19.46 -1.62 -2.40
N LYS A 108 -20.12 -1.76 -1.25
CA LYS A 108 -20.63 -0.60 -0.47
C LYS A 108 -19.51 0.35 -0.03
N VAL A 109 -18.35 -0.20 0.34
CA VAL A 109 -17.17 0.59 0.68
C VAL A 109 -16.68 1.38 -0.54
N TYR A 110 -16.57 0.73 -1.71
CA TYR A 110 -16.16 1.41 -2.93
C TYR A 110 -17.15 2.48 -3.40
N GLU A 111 -18.46 2.26 -3.29
CA GLU A 111 -19.47 3.28 -3.58
C GLU A 111 -19.23 4.55 -2.75
N CYS A 112 -18.96 4.39 -1.44
CA CYS A 112 -18.65 5.50 -0.56
C CYS A 112 -17.33 6.20 -0.91
N ILE A 113 -16.28 5.43 -1.23
CA ILE A 113 -14.97 5.95 -1.64
C ILE A 113 -15.10 6.75 -2.93
N ILE A 114 -15.68 6.17 -3.97
CA ILE A 114 -15.83 6.79 -5.29
C ILE A 114 -16.61 8.09 -5.16
N LYS A 115 -17.75 8.07 -4.45
CA LYS A 115 -18.56 9.28 -4.21
C LYS A 115 -17.77 10.37 -3.48
N SER A 116 -16.99 10.01 -2.47
CA SER A 116 -16.24 10.98 -1.67
C SER A 116 -15.08 11.58 -2.47
N LEU A 117 -14.32 10.74 -3.19
CA LEU A 117 -13.19 11.19 -4.01
C LEU A 117 -13.63 12.00 -5.23
N SER A 118 -14.74 11.64 -5.88
CA SER A 118 -15.24 12.37 -7.05
C SER A 118 -15.85 13.72 -6.71
N SER A 119 -16.29 13.90 -5.46
CA SER A 119 -16.87 15.16 -4.96
C SER A 119 -15.81 16.05 -4.29
N PHE A 120 -14.56 15.60 -4.24
CA PHE A 120 -13.49 16.31 -3.57
C PHE A 120 -12.83 17.33 -4.51
N GLU A 121 -12.95 18.61 -4.18
CA GLU A 121 -12.27 19.70 -4.86
C GLU A 121 -10.89 19.91 -4.21
N GLY A 122 -9.94 19.05 -4.56
CA GLY A 122 -8.58 19.16 -4.05
C GLY A 122 -7.82 20.35 -4.67
N SER A 123 -7.22 21.18 -3.82
CA SER A 123 -6.21 22.15 -4.27
C SER A 123 -4.87 21.44 -4.50
N TYR A 124 -4.39 21.44 -5.74
CA TYR A 124 -3.02 21.06 -6.05
C TYR A 124 -2.19 22.34 -6.19
N GLU A 125 -1.33 22.62 -5.21
CA GLU A 125 -0.24 23.57 -5.45
C GLU A 125 0.77 22.90 -6.40
N HIS A 126 0.93 23.47 -7.60
CA HIS A 126 1.84 23.00 -8.64
C HIS A 126 3.30 23.32 -8.30
#